data_AF-A0A077RCR8-F1
#
_entry.id   AF-A0A077RCR8-F1
#
_cell.length_a   1.000
_cell.length_b   1.000
_cell.length_c   1.000
_cell.angle_alpha   90.00
_cell.angle_beta   90.00
_cell.angle_gamma   90.00
#
_symmetry.space_group_name_H-M   'P 1'
#
loop_
_entity.id
_entity.type
_entity.pdbx_description
1 polymer ?
#
loop_
_entity_poly.entity_id
_entity_poly.type
_entity_poly.pdbx_seq_one_letter_code
_entity_poly.pdbx_strand_id
1 'polypeptide(L)'
;MSNVATSGQDDVLGLHDQDGTTTPLPSEQRPVTQRLDNVTYVLAEPRPKFSGAANTTWSSFSRKFRRFCNSRGIIGDTAMIEEFEFCLANDSVAARWFDSLSQPDKNTWARLDAAGHQRWPTLFDVQDARDSYADLLALNLSENDLTKTVHGTDGLSPVQRFARDAFNLAARIPASDVGQDRIIKSFFPKLPTPLILALGSQASQFKTMRDLCKEIAKLTPDDLAPFVQSRAQRPPNIVRQPANSDNRLSQPVQPVAGRYNTQTIARPTGPPVPPRTFSTDQEGIRAYQRALEQVRYVTPSLSVAWPLRPGTQPPGSGECHRCGMRDHFASNCQAQNPLPTAEQQYRRLAIRSGAPRQLRAALHVGHSSSGASSSPSGSSNSSQSSQNSSPDTSADLIDINPRFAYYNGDSFVNNLIDTDPHIGSGNASGCLQWGQGAPNQK
;
A
#
# COMPACT_ATOMS: atom_id res chain seq x y z
N MET A 1 -59.90 -55.54 -19.88
CA MET A 1 -60.26 -54.14 -19.61
C MET A 1 -59.17 -53.28 -20.23
N SER A 2 -59.03 -53.22 -21.55
CA SER A 2 -59.86 -52.52 -22.54
C SER A 2 -59.50 -51.03 -22.63
N ASN A 3 -58.75 -50.71 -23.70
CA ASN A 3 -58.76 -49.52 -24.57
C ASN A 3 -58.42 -48.15 -23.92
N VAL A 4 -57.82 -47.16 -24.59
CA VAL A 4 -58.05 -46.65 -25.96
C VAL A 4 -56.80 -45.93 -26.49
N ALA A 5 -56.51 -46.15 -27.76
CA ALA A 5 -55.61 -45.36 -28.62
C ALA A 5 -56.38 -44.25 -29.34
N THR A 6 -55.72 -43.14 -29.69
CA THR A 6 -56.21 -42.24 -30.75
C THR A 6 -55.05 -41.66 -31.56
N SER A 7 -55.03 -42.05 -32.84
CA SER A 7 -54.38 -41.42 -33.98
C SER A 7 -55.31 -40.40 -34.66
N GLY A 8 -54.75 -39.50 -35.47
CA GLY A 8 -55.46 -38.76 -36.54
C GLY A 8 -54.61 -37.57 -36.98
N GLN A 9 -53.90 -37.61 -38.13
CA GLN A 9 -54.34 -37.41 -39.53
C GLN A 9 -54.54 -35.94 -39.93
N ASP A 10 -53.61 -35.48 -40.78
CA ASP A 10 -53.75 -34.84 -42.11
C ASP A 10 -54.99 -33.98 -42.44
N ASP A 11 -54.73 -32.74 -42.93
CA ASP A 11 -55.28 -32.15 -44.18
C ASP A 11 -54.68 -30.72 -44.33
N VAL A 12 -53.97 -30.33 -45.41
CA VAL A 12 -54.33 -30.12 -46.83
C VAL A 12 -54.93 -28.72 -47.13
N LEU A 13 -54.15 -27.95 -47.91
CA LEU A 13 -54.48 -26.88 -48.89
C LEU A 13 -55.00 -25.50 -48.46
N GLY A 14 -54.38 -24.47 -49.06
CA GLY A 14 -54.86 -23.09 -49.06
C GLY A 14 -54.01 -22.16 -49.94
N LEU A 15 -54.10 -22.34 -51.26
CA LEU A 15 -53.66 -21.39 -52.29
C LEU A 15 -54.53 -20.12 -52.27
N HIS A 16 -53.92 -18.94 -52.33
CA HIS A 16 -54.53 -17.75 -52.92
C HIS A 16 -53.46 -16.81 -53.50
N ASP A 17 -53.37 -16.82 -54.83
CA ASP A 17 -52.89 -15.70 -55.64
C ASP A 17 -53.99 -14.64 -55.71
N GLN A 18 -53.63 -13.35 -55.72
CA GLN A 18 -53.84 -12.45 -56.88
C GLN A 18 -53.57 -10.97 -56.54
N ASP A 19 -53.00 -10.31 -57.57
CA ASP A 19 -53.01 -8.89 -57.94
C ASP A 19 -52.29 -7.89 -57.01
N GLY A 20 -51.42 -7.01 -57.49
CA GLY A 20 -51.39 -6.36 -58.81
C GLY A 20 -51.60 -4.86 -58.60
N THR A 21 -50.54 -4.12 -58.23
CA THR A 21 -50.57 -2.65 -58.24
C THR A 21 -49.21 -2.08 -58.61
N THR A 22 -49.20 -1.49 -59.80
CA THR A 22 -48.10 -0.77 -60.43
C THR A 22 -47.95 0.64 -59.83
N THR A 23 -46.73 1.19 -59.88
CA THR A 23 -46.31 2.63 -59.86
C THR A 23 -45.93 3.23 -58.49
N PRO A 24 -44.97 4.18 -58.37
CA PRO A 24 -43.95 4.69 -59.31
C PRO A 24 -42.48 4.42 -58.86
N LEU A 25 -41.56 4.53 -59.82
CA LEU A 25 -40.11 4.59 -59.60
C LEU A 25 -39.72 5.71 -58.62
N PRO A 26 -38.97 5.42 -57.53
CA PRO A 26 -38.30 6.45 -56.76
C PRO A 26 -37.01 6.86 -57.49
N SER A 27 -36.85 8.17 -57.59
CA SER A 27 -35.74 8.88 -58.20
C SER A 27 -34.38 8.38 -57.71
N GLU A 28 -33.45 8.18 -58.64
CA GLU A 28 -32.02 7.96 -58.41
C GLU A 28 -31.46 9.04 -57.45
N GLN A 29 -31.42 8.72 -56.16
CA GLN A 29 -30.60 9.44 -55.20
C GLN A 29 -29.17 8.94 -55.36
N ARG A 30 -28.29 9.86 -55.78
CA ARG A 30 -26.83 9.67 -55.86
C ARG A 30 -26.32 8.98 -54.60
N PRO A 31 -25.34 8.05 -54.71
CA PRO A 31 -24.72 7.44 -53.56
C PRO A 31 -24.07 8.54 -52.71
N VAL A 32 -24.67 8.83 -51.56
CA VAL A 32 -24.01 9.56 -50.50
C VAL A 32 -22.89 8.65 -50.03
N THR A 33 -21.66 9.02 -50.36
CA THR A 33 -20.45 8.49 -49.74
C THR A 33 -20.56 8.73 -48.23
N GLN A 34 -21.15 7.77 -47.52
CA GLN A 34 -21.10 7.72 -46.07
C GLN A 34 -19.62 7.57 -45.69
N ARG A 35 -19.07 8.68 -45.22
CA ARG A 35 -17.78 8.76 -44.55
C ARG A 35 -17.79 7.75 -43.40
N LEU A 36 -17.04 6.66 -43.56
CA LEU A 36 -16.64 5.73 -42.49
C LEU A 36 -15.67 6.47 -41.55
N ASP A 37 -16.17 7.51 -40.89
CA ASP A 37 -15.39 8.26 -39.91
C ASP A 37 -15.44 7.49 -38.59
N ASN A 38 -14.28 6.93 -38.21
CA ASN A 38 -13.93 6.43 -36.88
C ASN A 38 -14.73 5.22 -36.35
N VAL A 39 -14.55 4.06 -36.98
CA VAL A 39 -14.62 2.79 -36.21
C VAL A 39 -13.41 2.76 -35.29
N THR A 40 -13.57 3.26 -34.07
CA THR A 40 -12.58 3.04 -33.00
C THR A 40 -12.55 1.54 -32.74
N TYR A 41 -11.51 0.86 -33.25
CA TYR A 41 -11.19 -0.50 -32.85
C TYR A 41 -10.89 -0.50 -31.36
N VAL A 42 -11.91 -0.74 -30.55
CA VAL A 42 -11.72 -1.05 -29.13
C VAL A 42 -10.95 -2.36 -29.13
N LEU A 43 -9.65 -2.28 -28.87
CA LEU A 43 -8.80 -3.46 -28.71
C LEU A 43 -9.46 -4.35 -27.68
N ALA A 44 -9.97 -5.49 -28.13
CA ALA A 44 -10.70 -6.41 -27.28
C ALA A 44 -9.81 -6.77 -26.09
N GLU A 45 -10.33 -6.61 -24.87
CA GLU A 45 -9.58 -6.94 -23.66
C GLU A 45 -9.06 -8.39 -23.75
N PRO A 46 -7.80 -8.64 -23.37
CA PRO A 46 -7.24 -9.98 -23.37
C PRO A 46 -8.01 -10.85 -22.37
N ARG A 47 -8.19 -12.14 -22.71
CA ARG A 47 -8.86 -13.10 -21.83
C ARG A 47 -8.11 -13.17 -20.49
N PRO A 48 -8.78 -13.01 -19.33
CA PRO A 48 -8.12 -13.17 -18.05
C PRO A 48 -7.69 -14.64 -17.89
N LYS A 49 -6.49 -14.87 -17.35
CA LYS A 49 -6.00 -16.22 -17.08
C LYS A 49 -6.02 -16.53 -15.59
N PHE A 50 -6.46 -17.73 -15.23
CA PHE A 50 -6.48 -18.23 -13.85
C PHE A 50 -5.79 -19.59 -13.77
N SER A 51 -4.72 -19.66 -12.98
CA SER A 51 -3.98 -20.90 -12.71
C SER A 51 -4.32 -21.51 -11.34
N GLY A 52 -4.99 -20.74 -10.46
CA GLY A 52 -5.19 -21.12 -9.07
C GLY A 52 -3.92 -21.07 -8.23
N ALA A 53 -2.86 -20.41 -8.73
CA ALA A 53 -1.62 -20.21 -7.99
C ALA A 53 -1.83 -19.26 -6.80
N ALA A 54 -0.96 -19.38 -5.79
CA ALA A 54 -1.05 -18.65 -4.51
C ALA A 54 -1.03 -17.11 -4.66
N ASN A 55 -0.59 -16.59 -5.80
CA ASN A 55 -0.56 -15.16 -6.11
C ASN A 55 -1.86 -14.63 -6.72
N THR A 56 -2.84 -15.49 -7.02
CA THR A 56 -4.14 -15.10 -7.60
C THR A 56 -5.27 -15.41 -6.64
N THR A 57 -6.09 -14.41 -6.33
CA THR A 57 -7.32 -14.62 -5.54
C THR A 57 -8.49 -14.86 -6.48
N TRP A 58 -9.37 -15.80 -6.09
CA TRP A 58 -10.60 -16.05 -6.83
C TRP A 58 -11.42 -14.78 -7.01
N SER A 59 -11.58 -13.98 -5.94
CA SER A 59 -12.37 -12.74 -5.94
C SER A 59 -11.85 -11.68 -6.93
N SER A 60 -10.53 -11.58 -7.11
CA SER A 60 -9.94 -10.66 -8.08
C SER A 60 -10.15 -11.16 -9.51
N PHE A 61 -9.94 -12.46 -9.72
CA PHE A 61 -10.16 -13.10 -11.01
C PHE A 61 -11.64 -13.04 -11.43
N SER A 62 -12.57 -13.49 -10.58
CA SER A 62 -14.00 -13.57 -10.90
C SER A 62 -14.58 -12.20 -11.24
N ARG A 63 -14.11 -11.12 -10.59
CA ARG A 63 -14.47 -9.74 -10.93
C ARG A 63 -13.96 -9.33 -12.31
N LYS A 64 -12.71 -9.65 -12.66
CA LYS A 64 -12.15 -9.38 -13.99
C LYS A 64 -12.88 -10.18 -15.07
N PHE A 65 -13.15 -11.45 -14.79
CA PHE A 65 -13.88 -12.35 -15.67
C PHE A 65 -15.30 -11.83 -15.98
N ARG A 66 -16.07 -11.43 -14.96
CA ARG A 66 -17.41 -10.84 -15.18
C ARG A 66 -17.36 -9.56 -16.03
N ARG A 67 -16.36 -8.69 -15.83
CA ARG A 67 -16.17 -7.49 -16.67
C ARG A 67 -15.87 -7.87 -18.12
N PHE A 68 -15.04 -8.88 -18.32
CA PHE A 68 -14.72 -9.43 -19.64
C PHE A 68 -15.95 -10.03 -20.33
N CYS A 69 -16.78 -10.82 -19.64
CA CYS A 69 -18.02 -11.35 -20.19
C CYS A 69 -18.97 -10.22 -20.60
N ASN A 70 -19.15 -9.23 -19.73
CA ASN A 70 -20.01 -8.08 -20.00
C ASN A 70 -19.53 -7.26 -21.21
N SER A 71 -18.22 -7.05 -21.36
CA SER A 71 -17.67 -6.28 -22.48
C SER A 71 -17.79 -7.01 -23.83
N ARG A 72 -17.94 -8.34 -23.81
CA ARG A 72 -18.16 -9.17 -25.00
C ARG A 72 -19.61 -9.58 -25.23
N GLY A 73 -20.54 -9.13 -24.39
CA GLY A 73 -21.94 -9.53 -24.48
C GLY A 73 -22.16 -11.02 -24.23
N ILE A 74 -21.27 -11.67 -23.48
CA ILE A 74 -21.43 -13.07 -23.06
C ILE A 74 -22.45 -13.08 -21.93
N ILE A 75 -23.68 -13.44 -22.26
CA ILE A 75 -24.84 -13.43 -21.37
C ILE A 75 -25.30 -14.87 -21.16
N GLY A 76 -25.62 -15.22 -19.91
CA GLY A 76 -26.13 -16.54 -19.53
C GLY A 76 -25.05 -17.44 -18.92
N ASP A 77 -25.49 -18.29 -17.98
CA ASP A 77 -24.58 -19.10 -17.17
C ASP A 77 -23.78 -20.10 -18.01
N THR A 78 -24.41 -20.78 -18.97
CA THR A 78 -23.75 -21.77 -19.83
C THR A 78 -22.58 -21.14 -20.61
N ALA A 79 -22.82 -20.03 -21.29
CA ALA A 79 -21.79 -19.33 -22.07
C ALA A 79 -20.67 -18.76 -21.19
N MET A 80 -21.00 -18.29 -19.98
CA MET A 80 -19.99 -17.86 -19.01
C MET A 80 -19.13 -19.03 -18.53
N ILE A 81 -19.70 -20.21 -18.32
CA ILE A 81 -18.98 -21.38 -17.83
C ILE A 81 -18.04 -21.94 -18.91
N GLU A 82 -18.51 -22.01 -20.16
CA GLU A 82 -17.67 -22.35 -21.31
C GLU A 82 -16.51 -21.36 -21.47
N GLU A 83 -16.77 -20.06 -21.36
CA GLU A 83 -15.72 -19.05 -21.47
C GLU A 83 -14.75 -19.07 -20.28
N PHE A 84 -15.23 -19.45 -19.08
CA PHE A 84 -14.38 -19.64 -17.90
C PHE A 84 -13.38 -20.77 -18.10
N GLU A 85 -13.79 -21.89 -18.73
CA GLU A 85 -12.90 -23.01 -19.04
C GLU A 85 -11.71 -22.55 -19.91
N PHE A 86 -11.97 -21.71 -20.92
CA PHE A 86 -10.90 -21.11 -21.74
C PHE A 86 -10.02 -20.10 -20.98
N CYS A 87 -10.47 -19.59 -19.83
CA CYS A 87 -9.70 -18.72 -18.96
C CYS A 87 -8.76 -19.50 -18.02
N LEU A 88 -8.93 -20.82 -17.89
CA LEU A 88 -8.02 -21.64 -17.11
C LEU A 88 -6.69 -21.82 -17.85
N ALA A 89 -5.59 -21.87 -17.09
CA ALA A 89 -4.29 -22.25 -17.64
C ALA A 89 -4.22 -23.78 -17.79
N ASN A 90 -3.64 -24.26 -18.89
CA ASN A 90 -3.47 -25.69 -19.15
C ASN A 90 -2.70 -26.36 -18.01
N ASP A 91 -3.13 -27.55 -17.61
CA ASP A 91 -2.55 -28.37 -16.52
C ASP A 91 -2.47 -27.70 -15.13
N SER A 92 -3.12 -26.54 -14.98
CA SER A 92 -3.08 -25.78 -13.76
C SER A 92 -3.87 -26.45 -12.62
N VAL A 93 -3.64 -25.97 -11.39
CA VAL A 93 -4.42 -26.43 -10.22
C VAL A 93 -5.89 -26.05 -10.40
N ALA A 94 -6.16 -24.90 -11.02
CA ALA A 94 -7.53 -24.46 -11.31
C ALA A 94 -8.22 -25.32 -12.39
N ALA A 95 -7.51 -25.71 -13.45
CA ALA A 95 -8.04 -26.62 -14.47
C ALA A 95 -8.46 -27.97 -13.86
N ARG A 96 -7.53 -28.63 -13.15
CA ARG A 96 -7.81 -29.92 -12.49
C ARG A 96 -8.93 -29.83 -11.45
N TRP A 97 -8.99 -28.73 -10.70
CA TRP A 97 -10.10 -28.48 -9.77
C TRP A 97 -11.42 -28.38 -10.52
N PHE A 98 -11.49 -27.58 -11.59
CA PHE A 98 -12.69 -27.43 -12.40
C PHE A 98 -13.13 -28.78 -12.96
N ASP A 99 -12.22 -29.59 -13.48
CA ASP A 99 -12.51 -30.94 -13.99
C ASP A 99 -13.14 -31.84 -12.91
N SER A 100 -12.67 -31.73 -11.66
CA SER A 100 -13.20 -32.49 -10.52
C SER A 100 -14.54 -32.00 -9.96
N LEU A 101 -15.03 -30.82 -10.35
CA LEU A 101 -16.32 -30.32 -9.87
C LEU A 101 -17.47 -31.16 -10.42
N SER A 102 -18.51 -31.31 -9.59
CA SER A 102 -19.72 -32.01 -10.00
C SER A 102 -20.49 -31.20 -11.06
N GLN A 103 -21.26 -31.87 -11.93
CA GLN A 103 -22.13 -31.18 -12.90
C GLN A 103 -23.08 -30.16 -12.24
N PRO A 104 -23.72 -30.45 -11.08
CA PRO A 104 -24.51 -29.46 -10.35
C PRO A 104 -23.78 -28.16 -9.99
N ASP A 105 -22.46 -28.20 -9.78
CA ASP A 105 -21.65 -27.01 -9.48
C ASP A 105 -21.25 -26.23 -10.74
N LYS A 106 -21.24 -26.91 -11.89
CA LYS A 106 -20.97 -26.34 -13.23
C LYS A 106 -22.22 -25.86 -13.96
N ASN A 107 -23.41 -25.98 -13.38
CA ASN A 107 -24.66 -25.62 -14.06
C ASN A 107 -24.98 -24.12 -14.01
N THR A 108 -24.49 -23.40 -13.01
CA THR A 108 -24.74 -21.96 -12.86
C THR A 108 -23.47 -21.24 -12.44
N TRP A 109 -23.27 -20.00 -12.93
CA TRP A 109 -22.11 -19.22 -12.56
C TRP A 109 -22.06 -18.96 -11.05
N ALA A 110 -23.22 -18.77 -10.41
CA ALA A 110 -23.31 -18.55 -8.97
C ALA A 110 -22.75 -19.73 -8.14
N ARG A 111 -23.01 -20.98 -8.56
CA ARG A 111 -22.48 -22.16 -7.88
C ARG A 111 -20.99 -22.34 -8.10
N LEU A 112 -20.54 -22.14 -9.34
CA LEU A 112 -19.12 -22.17 -9.68
C LEU A 112 -18.34 -21.10 -8.89
N ASP A 113 -18.87 -19.88 -8.78
CA ASP A 113 -18.30 -18.77 -8.02
C ASP A 113 -18.22 -19.09 -6.52
N ALA A 114 -19.27 -19.70 -5.96
CA ALA A 114 -19.28 -20.16 -4.56
C ALA A 114 -18.25 -21.28 -4.32
N ALA A 115 -18.19 -22.28 -5.19
CA ALA A 115 -17.21 -23.37 -5.11
C ALA A 115 -15.78 -22.83 -5.24
N GLY A 116 -15.57 -21.85 -6.12
CA GLY A 116 -14.28 -21.18 -6.30
C GLY A 116 -13.87 -20.39 -5.06
N HIS A 117 -14.79 -19.66 -4.43
CA HIS A 117 -14.56 -19.03 -3.12
C HIS A 117 -14.27 -20.05 -2.01
N GLN A 118 -14.88 -21.24 -2.04
CA GLN A 118 -14.58 -22.28 -1.07
C GLN A 118 -13.18 -22.88 -1.28
N ARG A 119 -12.76 -23.05 -2.54
CA ARG A 119 -11.45 -23.63 -2.90
C ARG A 119 -10.30 -22.65 -2.70
N TRP A 120 -10.51 -21.40 -3.10
CA TRP A 120 -9.58 -20.29 -2.93
C TRP A 120 -10.27 -19.22 -2.07
N PRO A 121 -10.42 -19.48 -0.76
CA PRO A 121 -10.98 -18.50 0.15
C PRO A 121 -10.25 -17.18 -0.03
N THR A 122 -11.02 -16.09 -0.01
CA THR A 122 -10.43 -14.76 0.05
C THR A 122 -9.68 -14.70 1.37
N LEU A 123 -8.37 -14.97 1.35
CA LEU A 123 -7.50 -14.99 2.54
C LEU A 123 -7.31 -13.59 3.15
N PHE A 124 -8.25 -12.69 2.93
CA PHE A 124 -8.18 -11.30 3.33
C PHE A 124 -9.46 -10.99 4.11
N ASP A 125 -9.57 -11.56 5.29
CA ASP A 125 -10.21 -10.80 6.35
C ASP A 125 -9.28 -9.62 6.69
N VAL A 126 -9.83 -8.44 6.97
CA VAL A 126 -9.03 -7.25 7.34
C VAL A 126 -8.19 -7.56 8.59
N GLN A 127 -8.65 -8.51 9.40
CA GLN A 127 -7.93 -9.03 10.56
C GLN A 127 -6.65 -9.77 10.14
N ASP A 128 -6.71 -10.67 9.15
CA ASP A 128 -5.53 -11.40 8.64
C ASP A 128 -4.48 -10.46 8.02
N ALA A 129 -4.90 -9.35 7.41
CA ALA A 129 -3.98 -8.34 6.89
C ALA A 129 -3.23 -7.60 8.02
N ARG A 130 -3.92 -7.28 9.12
CA ARG A 130 -3.30 -6.66 10.30
C ARG A 130 -2.35 -7.63 10.99
N ASP A 131 -2.76 -8.88 11.11
CA ASP A 131 -1.95 -9.93 11.72
C ASP A 131 -0.72 -10.21 10.84
N SER A 132 -0.87 -10.24 9.51
CA SER A 132 0.26 -10.35 8.57
C SER A 132 1.25 -9.18 8.67
N TYR A 133 0.77 -7.94 8.90
CA TYR A 133 1.65 -6.79 9.14
C TYR A 133 2.37 -6.90 10.48
N ALA A 134 1.69 -7.34 11.53
CA ALA A 134 2.31 -7.57 12.84
C ALA A 134 3.36 -8.69 12.76
N ASP A 135 3.04 -9.80 12.10
CA ASP A 135 3.93 -10.94 11.86
C ASP A 135 5.14 -10.52 11.02
N LEU A 136 4.95 -9.72 9.97
CA LEU A 136 6.04 -9.17 9.19
C LEU A 136 7.01 -8.35 10.05
N LEU A 137 6.48 -7.52 10.95
CA LEU A 137 7.31 -6.71 11.85
C LEU A 137 7.91 -7.50 13.02
N ALA A 138 7.34 -8.66 13.35
CA ALA A 138 7.84 -9.61 14.34
C ALA A 138 8.87 -10.58 13.75
N LEU A 139 8.90 -10.75 12.43
CA LEU A 139 9.86 -11.57 11.73
C LEU A 139 11.27 -11.07 12.03
N ASN A 140 12.08 -11.95 12.59
CA ASN A 140 13.43 -11.63 13.04
C ASN A 140 14.42 -12.66 12.50
N LEU A 141 15.61 -12.19 12.14
CA LEU A 141 16.71 -13.02 11.70
C LEU A 141 17.85 -12.85 12.70
N SER A 142 18.29 -13.93 13.32
CA SER A 142 19.41 -13.85 14.26
C SER A 142 20.70 -13.50 13.53
N GLU A 143 21.58 -12.71 14.15
CA GLU A 143 22.89 -12.42 13.56
C GLU A 143 23.72 -13.69 13.37
N ASN A 144 23.53 -14.70 14.22
CA ASN A 144 24.18 -16.00 14.10
C ASN A 144 23.72 -16.81 12.88
N ASP A 145 22.57 -16.48 12.30
CA ASP A 145 22.04 -17.17 11.12
C ASP A 145 22.55 -16.55 9.81
N LEU A 146 23.14 -15.34 9.86
CA LEU A 146 23.63 -14.64 8.68
C LEU A 146 24.84 -15.32 8.02
N THR A 147 25.66 -16.01 8.82
CA THR A 147 26.88 -16.68 8.34
C THR A 147 26.69 -18.19 8.16
N LYS A 148 25.49 -18.73 8.41
CA LYS A 148 25.23 -20.16 8.25
C LYS A 148 25.05 -20.49 6.78
N THR A 149 25.90 -21.39 6.30
CA THR A 149 25.79 -22.04 4.98
C THR A 149 24.89 -23.28 5.03
N VAL A 150 24.43 -23.70 6.21
CA VAL A 150 23.59 -24.89 6.34
C VAL A 150 22.23 -24.62 5.69
N HIS A 151 22.06 -25.21 4.52
CA HIS A 151 20.79 -25.21 3.81
C HIS A 151 19.81 -26.11 4.57
N GLY A 152 18.58 -25.64 4.74
CA GLY A 152 17.51 -26.50 5.24
C GLY A 152 17.17 -27.61 4.25
N THR A 153 16.16 -28.41 4.57
CA THR A 153 15.62 -29.43 3.65
C THR A 153 15.10 -28.86 2.32
N ASP A 154 14.89 -27.54 2.24
CA ASP A 154 14.46 -26.82 1.04
C ASP A 154 15.63 -26.26 0.22
N GLY A 155 16.88 -26.54 0.59
CA GLY A 155 18.05 -26.03 -0.13
C GLY A 155 18.29 -24.52 0.06
N LEU A 156 17.51 -23.82 0.88
CA LEU A 156 17.66 -22.38 1.09
C LEU A 156 18.52 -22.08 2.31
N SER A 157 19.36 -21.04 2.19
CA SER A 157 20.04 -20.46 3.34
C SER A 157 19.05 -19.79 4.31
N PRO A 158 19.38 -19.59 5.59
CA PRO A 158 18.52 -18.88 6.52
C PRO A 158 18.12 -17.47 6.06
N VAL A 159 19.04 -16.77 5.38
CA VAL A 159 18.78 -15.42 4.82
C VAL A 159 17.75 -15.49 3.68
N GLN A 160 17.90 -16.46 2.77
CA GLN A 160 16.95 -16.66 1.67
C GLN A 160 15.56 -17.07 2.17
N ARG A 161 15.52 -17.95 3.18
CA ARG A 161 14.27 -18.34 3.84
C ARG A 161 13.58 -17.15 4.50
N PHE A 162 14.33 -16.33 5.25
CA PHE A 162 13.82 -15.09 5.83
C PHE A 162 13.27 -14.14 4.76
N ALA A 163 13.98 -13.94 3.65
CA ALA A 163 13.52 -13.08 2.56
C ALA A 163 12.23 -13.60 1.90
N ARG A 164 12.12 -14.92 1.69
CA ARG A 164 10.91 -15.58 1.18
C ARG A 164 9.72 -15.37 2.12
N ASP A 165 9.94 -15.59 3.41
CA ASP A 165 8.88 -15.50 4.41
C ASP A 165 8.41 -14.04 4.59
N ALA A 166 9.35 -13.08 4.61
CA ALA A 166 9.05 -11.65 4.60
C ALA A 166 8.26 -11.25 3.34
N PHE A 167 8.64 -11.75 2.17
CA PHE A 167 7.93 -11.49 0.92
C PHE A 167 6.49 -12.04 0.96
N ASN A 168 6.32 -13.27 1.45
CA ASN A 168 5.01 -13.92 1.55
C ASN A 168 4.09 -13.17 2.53
N LEU A 169 4.61 -12.74 3.69
CA LEU A 169 3.86 -11.93 4.64
C LEU A 169 3.48 -10.57 4.04
N ALA A 170 4.43 -9.89 3.39
CA ALA A 170 4.16 -8.61 2.74
C ALA A 170 3.14 -8.71 1.59
N ALA A 171 3.12 -9.82 0.85
CA ALA A 171 2.16 -10.07 -0.22
C ALA A 171 0.72 -10.26 0.29
N ARG A 172 0.56 -10.60 1.58
CA ARG A 172 -0.75 -10.71 2.25
C ARG A 172 -1.28 -9.37 2.77
N ILE A 173 -0.53 -8.29 2.61
CA ILE A 173 -0.96 -6.96 3.09
C ILE A 173 -1.52 -6.19 1.89
N PRO A 174 -2.84 -5.87 1.87
CA PRO A 174 -3.43 -5.10 0.79
C PRO A 174 -2.77 -3.73 0.68
N ALA A 175 -2.44 -3.30 -0.54
CA ALA A 175 -1.85 -1.98 -0.79
C ALA A 175 -2.78 -0.83 -0.36
N SER A 176 -4.09 -1.09 -0.23
CA SER A 176 -5.08 -0.16 0.30
C SER A 176 -4.90 0.13 1.80
N ASP A 177 -4.38 -0.83 2.55
CA ASP A 177 -4.38 -0.78 4.01
C ASP A 177 -3.08 -0.15 4.52
N VAL A 178 -1.96 -0.61 3.96
CA VAL A 178 -0.63 -0.08 4.25
C VAL A 178 0.12 0.08 2.93
N GLY A 179 0.41 1.33 2.54
CA GLY A 179 1.21 1.59 1.36
C GLY A 179 2.60 0.93 1.46
N GLN A 180 3.10 0.39 0.34
CA GLN A 180 4.38 -0.35 0.29
C GLN A 180 5.55 0.44 0.89
N ASP A 181 5.62 1.74 0.63
CA ASP A 181 6.63 2.64 1.23
C ASP A 181 6.61 2.61 2.77
N ARG A 182 5.41 2.57 3.37
CA ARG A 182 5.26 2.50 4.82
C ARG A 182 5.65 1.13 5.37
N ILE A 183 5.36 0.05 4.65
CA ILE A 183 5.79 -1.30 5.02
C ILE A 183 7.32 -1.36 5.03
N ILE A 184 7.97 -0.93 3.94
CA ILE A 184 9.43 -0.91 3.81
C ILE A 184 10.07 -0.05 4.90
N LYS A 185 9.59 1.18 5.11
CA LYS A 185 10.12 2.08 6.16
C LYS A 185 9.97 1.53 7.58
N SER A 186 8.99 0.67 7.82
CA SER A 186 8.75 0.07 9.14
C SER A 186 9.54 -1.23 9.34
N PHE A 187 9.68 -2.03 8.27
CA PHE A 187 10.39 -3.30 8.28
C PHE A 187 11.90 -3.15 8.17
N PHE A 188 12.40 -2.26 7.31
CA PHE A 188 13.83 -2.09 7.03
C PHE A 188 14.68 -1.82 8.30
N PRO A 189 14.26 -0.97 9.26
CA PRO A 189 15.02 -0.76 10.50
C PRO A 189 15.05 -1.97 11.44
N LYS A 190 14.22 -3.01 11.19
CA LYS A 190 14.19 -4.26 11.96
C LYS A 190 15.18 -5.30 11.44
N LEU A 191 15.75 -5.09 10.26
CA LEU A 191 16.77 -5.96 9.72
C LEU A 191 18.01 -5.95 10.61
N PRO A 192 18.72 -7.08 10.74
CA PRO A 192 20.05 -7.12 11.33
C PRO A 192 20.96 -6.06 10.72
N THR A 193 21.76 -5.39 11.55
CA THR A 193 22.65 -4.30 11.07
C THR A 193 23.60 -4.75 9.95
N PRO A 194 24.18 -5.97 9.95
CA PRO A 194 24.99 -6.43 8.82
C PRO A 194 24.23 -6.42 7.49
N LEU A 195 22.94 -6.79 7.50
CA LEU A 195 22.09 -6.72 6.30
C LEU A 195 21.81 -5.28 5.89
N ILE A 196 21.53 -4.38 6.83
CA ILE A 196 21.33 -2.95 6.53
C ILE A 196 22.58 -2.34 5.89
N LEU A 197 23.77 -2.72 6.36
CA LEU A 197 25.03 -2.24 5.80
C LEU A 197 25.27 -2.79 4.38
N ALA A 198 25.04 -4.10 4.17
CA ALA A 198 25.19 -4.74 2.88
C ALA A 198 24.20 -4.22 1.82
N LEU A 199 22.94 -3.96 2.23
CA LEU A 199 21.90 -3.42 1.35
C LEU A 199 22.04 -1.91 1.11
N GLY A 200 22.86 -1.21 1.90
CA GLY A 200 22.92 0.26 1.92
C GLY A 200 21.99 0.89 2.96
N SER A 201 22.40 2.04 3.52
CA SER A 201 21.77 2.63 4.72
C SER A 201 20.37 3.23 4.52
N GLN A 202 19.81 3.21 3.31
CA GLN A 202 18.56 3.90 3.00
C GLN A 202 17.47 2.94 2.51
N ALA A 203 16.36 2.89 3.25
CA ALA A 203 15.16 2.15 2.86
C ALA A 203 14.51 2.69 1.58
N SER A 204 14.72 3.97 1.25
CA SER A 204 14.09 4.68 0.11
C SER A 204 14.55 4.20 -1.27
N GLN A 205 15.62 3.42 -1.36
CA GLN A 205 16.05 2.84 -2.63
C GLN A 205 15.13 1.71 -3.12
N PHE A 206 14.34 1.12 -2.22
CA PHE A 206 13.41 0.03 -2.55
C PHE A 206 12.00 0.59 -2.76
N LYS A 207 11.43 0.36 -3.94
CA LYS A 207 10.06 0.82 -4.27
C LYS A 207 8.99 -0.12 -3.72
N THR A 208 9.29 -1.41 -3.66
CA THR A 208 8.37 -2.46 -3.20
C THR A 208 9.07 -3.43 -2.24
N MET A 209 8.28 -4.09 -1.38
CA MET A 209 8.83 -5.17 -0.54
C MET A 209 9.43 -6.31 -1.35
N ARG A 210 8.93 -6.52 -2.58
CA ARG A 210 9.51 -7.49 -3.53
C ARG A 210 10.95 -7.15 -3.89
N ASP A 211 11.24 -5.88 -4.17
CA ASP A 211 12.59 -5.45 -4.55
C ASP A 211 13.56 -5.62 -3.38
N LEU A 212 13.13 -5.22 -2.17
CA LEU A 212 13.92 -5.42 -0.96
C LEU A 212 14.22 -6.91 -0.70
N CYS A 213 13.21 -7.79 -0.75
CA CYS A 213 13.41 -9.22 -0.49
C CYS A 213 14.26 -9.89 -1.58
N LYS A 214 14.19 -9.42 -2.83
CA LYS A 214 15.07 -9.89 -3.91
C LYS A 214 16.52 -9.54 -3.63
N GLU A 215 16.82 -8.31 -3.20
CA GLU A 215 18.20 -7.95 -2.86
C GLU A 215 18.70 -8.69 -1.62
N ILE A 216 17.86 -8.91 -0.60
CA ILE A 216 18.22 -9.75 0.55
C ILE A 216 18.57 -11.18 0.12
N ALA A 217 17.76 -11.78 -0.77
CA ALA A 217 17.94 -13.16 -1.20
C ALA A 217 19.21 -13.38 -2.06
N LYS A 218 19.77 -12.32 -2.66
CA LYS A 218 21.03 -12.36 -3.40
C LYS A 218 22.26 -12.37 -2.51
N LEU A 219 22.13 -11.94 -1.25
CA LEU A 219 23.27 -11.86 -0.34
C LEU A 219 23.70 -13.25 0.12
N THR A 220 24.97 -13.56 -0.11
CA THR A 220 25.60 -14.79 0.35
C THR A 220 26.20 -14.61 1.74
N PRO A 221 26.48 -15.70 2.47
CA PRO A 221 27.22 -15.62 3.74
C PRO A 221 28.56 -14.88 3.62
N ASP A 222 29.23 -14.99 2.47
CA ASP A 222 30.51 -14.33 2.20
C ASP A 222 30.36 -12.80 2.06
N ASP A 223 29.27 -12.33 1.46
CA ASP A 223 28.96 -10.90 1.37
C ASP A 223 28.70 -10.28 2.77
N LEU A 224 28.17 -11.10 3.69
CA LEU A 224 27.79 -10.67 5.04
C LEU A 224 28.93 -10.79 6.05
N ALA A 225 29.89 -11.70 5.81
CA ALA A 225 30.99 -11.98 6.74
C ALA A 225 31.81 -10.73 7.15
N PRO A 226 32.19 -9.81 6.24
CA PRO A 226 32.94 -8.61 6.62
C PRO A 226 32.20 -7.72 7.61
N PHE A 227 30.87 -7.60 7.46
CA PHE A 227 30.04 -6.76 8.31
C PHE A 227 29.81 -7.38 9.70
N VAL A 228 29.62 -8.70 9.75
CA VAL A 228 29.52 -9.46 11.01
C VAL A 228 30.85 -9.40 11.78
N GLN A 229 31.98 -9.62 11.11
CA GLN A 229 33.32 -9.55 11.72
C GLN A 229 33.66 -8.13 12.21
N SER A 230 33.41 -7.10 11.39
CA SER A 230 33.63 -5.70 11.78
C SER A 230 32.84 -5.31 13.04
N ARG A 231 31.66 -5.91 13.23
CA ARG A 231 30.85 -5.72 14.44
C ARG A 231 31.42 -6.47 15.63
N ALA A 232 31.86 -7.71 15.45
CA ALA A 232 32.48 -8.51 16.51
C ALA A 232 33.79 -7.89 17.02
N GLN A 233 34.54 -7.22 16.13
CA GLN A 233 35.79 -6.53 16.48
C GLN A 233 35.58 -5.17 17.15
N ARG A 234 34.39 -4.57 17.07
CA ARG A 234 34.12 -3.36 17.84
C ARG A 234 34.12 -3.76 19.32
N PRO A 235 35.03 -3.20 20.14
CA PRO A 235 34.99 -3.46 21.58
C PRO A 235 33.56 -3.16 22.05
N PRO A 236 32.95 -4.06 22.84
CA PRO A 236 31.60 -3.85 23.34
C PRO A 236 31.59 -2.45 23.92
N ASN A 237 30.82 -1.57 23.28
CA ASN A 237 30.90 -0.14 23.49
C ASN A 237 30.87 0.08 24.99
N ILE A 238 32.04 0.38 25.59
CA ILE A 238 32.17 0.68 27.00
C ILE A 238 31.23 1.84 27.12
N VAL A 239 30.08 1.59 27.75
CA VAL A 239 29.11 2.62 28.09
C VAL A 239 29.99 3.67 28.73
N ARG A 240 30.22 4.79 28.02
CA ARG A 240 30.87 5.96 28.58
C ARG A 240 29.89 6.40 29.66
N GLN A 241 30.02 5.79 30.83
CA GLN A 241 29.55 6.36 32.07
C GLN A 241 30.15 7.76 32.07
N PRO A 242 29.33 8.81 32.14
CA PRO A 242 29.85 10.15 32.24
C PRO A 242 30.71 10.20 33.51
N ALA A 243 32.03 10.20 33.32
CA ALA A 243 32.98 10.48 34.37
C ALA A 243 32.82 11.96 34.73
N ASN A 244 31.94 12.23 35.70
CA ASN A 244 31.98 13.31 36.69
C ASN A 244 30.56 13.64 37.18
N SER A 245 30.26 13.24 38.40
CA SER A 245 29.44 14.02 39.34
C SER A 245 29.52 13.43 40.74
N ASP A 246 30.71 13.48 41.33
CA ASP A 246 30.85 13.52 42.79
C ASP A 246 30.34 14.86 43.31
N ASN A 247 29.02 15.02 43.38
CA ASN A 247 28.30 15.85 44.36
C ASN A 247 26.81 15.89 43.99
N ARG A 248 26.02 14.94 44.51
CA ARG A 248 24.65 15.21 44.95
C ARG A 248 24.10 14.02 45.74
N LEU A 249 24.23 14.14 47.06
CA LEU A 249 23.40 13.41 48.00
C LEU A 249 21.91 13.71 47.72
N SER A 250 21.13 12.63 47.71
CA SER A 250 19.69 12.60 47.99
C SER A 250 18.74 13.18 46.94
N GLN A 251 18.41 12.40 45.91
CA GLN A 251 17.04 12.38 45.35
C GLN A 251 16.57 10.94 45.10
N PRO A 252 15.32 10.59 45.50
CA PRO A 252 14.76 9.27 45.25
C PRO A 252 14.47 9.06 43.76
N VAL A 253 14.92 7.90 43.26
CA VAL A 253 14.77 7.43 41.88
C VAL A 253 13.28 7.17 41.58
N GLN A 254 12.74 7.88 40.60
CA GLN A 254 11.45 7.57 39.98
C GLN A 254 11.66 6.58 38.83
N PRO A 255 10.80 5.56 38.66
CA PRO A 255 10.94 4.57 37.60
C PRO A 255 10.50 5.17 36.24
N VAL A 256 11.46 5.30 35.31
CA VAL A 256 11.19 5.67 33.92
C VAL A 256 10.74 4.42 33.15
N ALA A 257 9.43 4.17 33.16
CA ALA A 257 8.77 3.31 32.20
C ALA A 257 8.08 4.20 31.16
N GLY A 258 8.38 4.01 29.86
CA GLY A 258 7.67 4.74 28.81
C GLY A 258 8.30 4.65 27.43
N ARG A 259 8.25 3.46 26.82
CA ARG A 259 8.44 3.29 25.37
C ARG A 259 7.34 4.08 24.64
N TYR A 260 7.73 4.87 23.63
CA TYR A 260 6.80 5.59 22.75
C TYR A 260 5.95 4.60 21.96
N ASN A 261 4.76 4.31 22.48
CA ASN A 261 3.72 3.53 21.81
C ASN A 261 3.11 4.43 20.71
N THR A 262 3.28 4.08 19.44
CA THR A 262 2.55 4.70 18.33
C THR A 262 1.12 4.21 18.33
N GLN A 263 0.32 4.66 19.30
CA GLN A 263 -1.12 4.42 19.29
C GLN A 263 -1.76 5.14 18.11
N THR A 264 -2.58 4.40 17.37
CA THR A 264 -3.52 4.91 16.39
C THR A 264 -4.52 5.80 17.12
N ILE A 265 -4.26 7.11 17.14
CA ILE A 265 -5.13 8.10 17.80
C ILE A 265 -6.44 8.14 17.01
N ALA A 266 -7.52 7.67 17.62
CA ALA A 266 -8.88 7.85 17.11
C ALA A 266 -9.11 9.33 16.79
N ARG A 267 -9.65 9.61 15.60
CA ARG A 267 -9.91 10.98 15.15
C ARG A 267 -10.86 11.64 16.18
N PRO A 268 -10.44 12.72 16.88
CA PRO A 268 -11.32 13.38 17.83
C PRO A 268 -12.57 13.88 17.12
N THR A 269 -13.73 13.58 17.70
CA THR A 269 -15.07 13.83 17.12
C THR A 269 -15.56 15.26 17.32
N GLY A 270 -14.80 16.11 18.03
CA GLY A 270 -15.12 17.52 18.23
C GLY A 270 -14.37 18.46 17.26
N PRO A 271 -14.91 19.67 17.00
CA PRO A 271 -14.18 20.70 16.28
C PRO A 271 -12.88 21.05 17.04
N PRO A 272 -11.77 21.30 16.32
CA PRO A 272 -10.50 21.64 16.96
C PRO A 272 -10.63 22.98 17.69
N VAL A 273 -10.18 23.01 18.95
CA VAL A 273 -10.17 24.24 19.74
C VAL A 273 -9.00 25.10 19.28
N PRO A 274 -9.19 26.40 18.96
CA PRO A 274 -8.10 27.26 18.54
C PRO A 274 -7.01 27.33 19.62
N PRO A 275 -5.72 27.29 19.24
CA PRO A 275 -4.64 27.40 20.21
C PRO A 275 -4.61 28.79 20.87
N ARG A 276 -4.11 28.86 22.10
CA ARG A 276 -3.92 30.14 22.80
C ARG A 276 -2.62 30.79 22.34
N THR A 277 -2.73 31.92 21.64
CA THR A 277 -1.60 32.77 21.22
C THR A 277 -1.39 33.92 22.20
N PHE A 278 -0.15 34.39 22.34
CA PHE A 278 0.22 35.46 23.25
C PHE A 278 1.08 36.50 22.52
N SER A 279 1.01 37.76 22.96
CA SER A 279 1.86 38.85 22.46
C SER A 279 3.35 38.55 22.67
N THR A 280 4.22 39.08 21.81
CA THR A 280 5.69 38.97 21.91
C THR A 280 6.31 39.89 22.96
N ASP A 281 5.51 40.78 23.57
CA ASP A 281 5.96 41.62 24.68
C ASP A 281 6.17 40.83 25.99
N GLN A 282 6.78 41.48 26.98
CA GLN A 282 7.08 40.88 28.28
C GLN A 282 5.83 40.42 29.04
N GLU A 283 4.67 41.03 28.77
CA GLU A 283 3.41 40.63 29.38
C GLU A 283 2.86 39.34 28.76
N GLY A 284 2.90 39.23 27.43
CA GLY A 284 2.54 38.03 26.69
C GLY A 284 3.45 36.85 27.01
N ILE A 285 4.75 37.08 27.22
CA ILE A 285 5.68 36.04 27.71
C ILE A 285 5.27 35.55 29.11
N ARG A 286 4.91 36.46 30.04
CA ARG A 286 4.41 36.08 31.38
C ARG A 286 3.07 35.35 31.32
N ALA A 287 2.17 35.78 30.44
CA ALA A 287 0.88 35.12 30.23
C ALA A 287 1.05 33.71 29.66
N TYR A 288 1.97 33.53 28.72
CA TYR A 288 2.34 32.23 28.17
C TYR A 288 2.89 31.29 29.25
N GLN A 289 3.78 31.78 30.12
CA GLN A 289 4.32 30.97 31.23
C GLN A 289 3.23 30.53 32.21
N ARG A 290 2.29 31.42 32.57
CA ARG A 290 1.13 31.05 33.41
C ARG A 290 0.24 30.00 32.73
N ALA A 291 0.01 30.13 31.43
CA ALA A 291 -0.81 29.18 30.68
C ALA A 291 -0.13 27.80 30.56
N LEU A 292 1.20 27.75 30.46
CA LEU A 292 1.95 26.49 30.52
C LEU A 292 1.78 25.78 31.86
N GLU A 293 1.79 26.51 32.98
CA GLU A 293 1.59 25.90 34.30
C GLU A 293 0.19 25.28 34.43
N GLN A 294 -0.83 25.93 33.85
CA GLN A 294 -2.20 25.40 33.83
C GLN A 294 -2.33 24.08 33.05
N VAL A 295 -1.48 23.83 32.05
CA VAL A 295 -1.52 22.62 31.21
C VAL A 295 -0.39 21.63 31.52
N ARG A 296 0.39 21.86 32.58
CA ARG A 296 1.59 21.09 32.92
C ARG A 296 1.34 19.59 33.03
N TYR A 297 0.16 19.20 33.52
CA TYR A 297 -0.24 17.80 33.70
C TYR A 297 -1.20 17.29 32.62
N VAL A 298 -1.48 18.10 31.60
CA VAL A 298 -2.40 17.75 30.51
C VAL A 298 -1.59 17.19 29.35
N THR A 299 -1.97 16.02 28.85
CA THR A 299 -1.36 15.47 27.62
C THR A 299 -1.76 16.32 26.41
N PRO A 300 -0.80 16.73 25.54
CA PRO A 300 -1.12 17.48 24.33
C PRO A 300 -2.16 16.78 23.46
N SER A 301 -3.26 17.48 23.17
CA SER A 301 -4.36 16.98 22.34
C SER A 301 -4.99 18.15 21.57
N LEU A 302 -5.64 17.87 20.44
CA LEU A 302 -6.31 18.89 19.62
C LEU A 302 -7.66 19.35 20.20
N SER A 303 -8.16 18.64 21.21
CA SER A 303 -9.37 19.00 21.96
C SER A 303 -9.11 20.02 23.07
N VAL A 304 -7.85 20.34 23.37
CA VAL A 304 -7.47 21.31 24.40
C VAL A 304 -6.69 22.44 23.76
N ALA A 305 -7.05 23.69 24.06
CA ALA A 305 -6.34 24.87 23.58
C ALA A 305 -4.93 24.94 24.18
N TRP A 306 -3.95 24.43 23.45
CA TRP A 306 -2.55 24.42 23.88
C TRP A 306 -1.94 25.83 23.76
N PRO A 307 -1.23 26.33 24.80
CA PRO A 307 -0.54 27.61 24.73
C PRO A 307 0.66 27.54 23.78
N LEU A 308 0.80 28.51 22.88
CA LEU A 308 1.91 28.59 21.93
C LEU A 308 2.91 29.65 22.36
N ARG A 309 4.21 29.37 22.17
CA ARG A 309 5.24 30.36 22.47
C ARG A 309 5.01 31.65 21.66
N PRO A 310 5.06 32.83 22.30
CA PRO A 310 4.98 34.11 21.61
C PRO A 310 5.94 34.22 20.41
N GLY A 311 5.47 34.82 19.31
CA GLY A 311 6.27 35.07 18.11
C GLY A 311 6.50 33.85 17.21
N THR A 312 5.98 32.67 17.59
CA THR A 312 6.00 31.49 16.73
C THR A 312 4.84 31.50 15.73
N GLN A 313 5.03 30.75 14.64
CA GLN A 313 4.02 30.60 13.60
C GLN A 313 2.87 29.68 14.08
N PRO A 314 1.64 29.87 13.55
CA PRO A 314 0.50 29.01 13.90
C PRO A 314 0.75 27.53 13.55
N PRO A 315 0.22 26.57 14.33
CA PRO A 315 0.35 25.15 14.07
C PRO A 315 -0.17 24.76 12.69
N GLY A 316 0.68 24.10 11.89
CA GLY A 316 0.32 23.64 10.56
C GLY A 316 0.43 24.68 9.45
N SER A 317 1.10 25.79 9.74
CA SER A 317 1.52 26.75 8.72
C SER A 317 2.71 26.25 7.88
N GLY A 318 3.22 25.05 8.18
CA GLY A 318 4.46 24.52 7.61
C GLY A 318 5.67 24.94 8.45
N GLU A 319 5.47 25.16 9.74
CA GLU A 319 6.52 25.55 10.66
C GLU A 319 7.36 24.34 11.12
N CYS A 320 8.61 24.61 11.45
CA CYS A 320 9.49 23.68 12.12
C CYS A 320 8.96 23.38 13.53
N HIS A 321 8.58 22.12 13.79
CA HIS A 321 8.06 21.72 15.10
C HIS A 321 9.05 21.91 16.25
N ARG A 322 10.35 22.07 15.97
CA ARG A 322 11.38 22.24 17.00
C ARG A 322 11.49 23.68 17.49
N CYS A 323 11.31 24.67 16.63
CA CYS A 323 11.47 26.10 16.99
C CYS A 323 10.21 26.95 16.76
N GLY A 324 9.21 26.45 16.04
CA GLY A 324 7.97 27.16 15.73
C GLY A 324 8.09 28.19 14.60
N MET A 325 9.21 28.26 13.88
CA MET A 325 9.43 29.18 12.75
C MET A 325 9.33 28.45 11.41
N ARG A 326 9.10 29.16 10.32
CA ARG A 326 9.09 28.60 8.96
C ARG A 326 10.52 28.57 8.37
N ASP A 327 10.62 28.24 7.09
CA ASP A 327 11.85 28.27 6.27
C ASP A 327 12.85 27.12 6.46
N HIS A 328 12.58 26.18 7.37
CA HIS A 328 13.40 24.99 7.51
C HIS A 328 12.64 23.79 8.10
N PHE A 329 13.15 22.59 7.85
CA PHE A 329 12.66 21.36 8.47
C PHE A 329 13.32 21.12 9.84
N ALA A 330 12.67 20.31 10.68
CA ALA A 330 13.18 20.00 12.02
C ALA A 330 14.57 19.36 12.02
N SER A 331 14.93 18.62 10.96
CA SER A 331 16.27 18.03 10.76
C SER A 331 17.36 19.10 10.57
N ASN A 332 17.00 20.25 10.02
CA ASN A 332 17.93 21.34 9.68
C ASN A 332 17.83 22.50 10.70
N CYS A 333 17.11 22.29 11.80
CA CYS A 333 16.85 23.33 12.79
C CYS A 333 18.06 23.54 13.70
N GLN A 334 18.68 24.70 13.59
CA GLN A 334 19.82 25.14 14.42
C GLN A 334 19.40 26.04 15.60
N ALA A 335 18.10 26.15 15.89
CA ALA A 335 17.63 27.01 16.98
C ALA A 335 18.18 26.53 18.34
N GLN A 336 18.85 27.43 19.05
CA GLN A 336 19.41 27.16 20.37
C GLN A 336 18.32 26.97 21.43
N ASN A 337 17.15 27.58 21.23
CA ASN A 337 16.04 27.58 22.17
C ASN A 337 14.85 26.81 21.58
N PRO A 338 14.86 25.46 21.58
CA PRO A 338 13.74 24.68 21.10
C PRO A 338 12.46 24.96 21.91
N LEU A 339 11.31 24.72 21.30
CA LEU A 339 10.01 24.77 21.98
C LEU A 339 9.93 23.68 23.06
N PRO A 340 9.11 23.85 24.10
CA PRO A 340 8.83 22.78 25.06
C PRO A 340 8.31 21.53 24.34
N THR A 341 8.74 20.35 24.79
CA THR A 341 8.40 19.06 24.16
C THR A 341 6.90 18.88 23.93
N ALA A 342 6.09 19.34 24.89
CA ALA A 342 4.64 19.26 24.82
C ALA A 342 4.04 20.14 23.70
N GLU A 343 4.57 21.35 23.48
CA GLU A 343 4.20 22.19 22.34
C GLU A 343 4.66 21.57 21.01
N GLN A 344 5.86 20.97 20.96
CA GLN A 344 6.33 20.25 19.76
C GLN A 344 5.39 19.08 19.40
N GLN A 345 4.92 18.34 20.40
CA GLN A 345 3.95 17.25 20.22
C GLN A 345 2.61 17.78 19.72
N TYR A 346 2.09 18.86 20.31
CA TYR A 346 0.86 19.51 19.86
C TYR A 346 0.93 19.92 18.39
N ARG A 347 2.04 20.53 17.96
CA ARG A 347 2.27 20.92 16.56
C ARG A 347 2.28 19.72 15.61
N ARG A 348 2.94 18.62 15.99
CA ARG A 348 2.91 17.35 15.22
C ARG A 348 1.49 16.80 15.08
N LEU A 349 0.68 16.86 16.13
CA LEU A 349 -0.73 16.44 16.09
C LEU A 349 -1.55 17.33 15.15
N ALA A 350 -1.33 18.64 15.18
CA ALA A 350 -2.03 19.59 14.31
C ALA A 350 -1.73 19.31 12.82
N ILE A 351 -0.48 19.04 12.46
CA ILE A 351 -0.13 18.64 11.08
C ILE A 351 -0.76 17.30 10.70
N ARG A 352 -0.61 16.27 11.54
CA ARG A 352 -1.08 14.91 11.24
C ARG A 352 -2.60 14.84 11.04
N SER A 353 -3.35 15.66 11.76
CA SER A 353 -4.82 15.66 11.70
C SER A 353 -5.41 16.38 10.49
N GLY A 354 -4.61 17.13 9.72
CA GLY A 354 -5.15 18.01 8.68
C GLY A 354 -5.96 19.19 9.25
N ALA A 355 -5.91 19.42 10.56
CA ALA A 355 -6.49 20.57 11.25
C ALA A 355 -6.04 21.98 10.78
N PRO A 356 -4.93 22.21 10.05
CA PRO A 356 -4.50 23.58 9.73
C PRO A 356 -5.53 24.37 8.91
N ARG A 357 -6.36 23.68 8.09
CA ARG A 357 -7.47 24.33 7.37
C ARG A 357 -8.54 24.86 8.32
N GLN A 358 -8.84 24.13 9.40
CA GLN A 358 -9.88 24.48 10.37
C GLN A 358 -9.37 25.49 11.40
N LEU A 359 -8.13 25.33 11.88
CA LEU A 359 -7.50 26.24 12.82
C LEU A 359 -7.21 27.62 12.21
N ARG A 360 -6.86 27.68 10.92
CA ARG A 360 -6.63 28.95 10.22
C ARG A 360 -7.93 29.76 10.07
N ALA A 361 -9.06 29.08 9.82
CA ALA A 361 -10.37 29.74 9.79
C ALA A 361 -10.72 30.34 11.16
N ALA A 362 -10.44 29.63 12.25
CA ALA A 362 -10.74 30.11 13.60
C ALA A 362 -9.87 31.32 14.04
N LEU A 363 -8.61 31.39 13.63
CA LEU A 363 -7.70 32.48 13.99
C LEU A 363 -8.01 33.81 13.26
N HIS A 364 -8.57 33.75 12.04
CA HIS A 364 -8.91 34.97 11.28
C HIS A 364 -10.21 35.66 11.73
N VAL A 365 -11.11 34.96 12.44
CA VAL A 365 -12.41 35.53 12.87
C VAL A 365 -12.28 36.47 14.07
N GLY A 366 -11.16 36.47 14.80
CA GLY A 366 -11.00 37.22 16.06
C GLY A 366 -10.47 38.65 15.99
N HIS A 367 -10.12 39.19 14.81
CA HIS A 367 -9.46 40.50 14.67
C HIS A 367 -10.33 41.60 14.04
N SER A 368 -11.64 41.39 13.90
CA SER A 368 -12.55 42.35 13.26
C SER A 368 -13.68 42.81 14.19
N SER A 369 -13.36 43.50 15.30
CA SER A 369 -14.34 44.37 15.98
C SER A 369 -13.72 45.15 17.16
N SER A 370 -13.20 46.35 16.89
CA SER A 370 -13.25 47.48 17.85
C SER A 370 -12.63 48.73 17.20
N GLY A 371 -13.49 49.61 16.70
CA GLY A 371 -13.09 50.88 16.09
C GLY A 371 -14.31 51.67 15.62
N ALA A 372 -15.21 52.00 16.55
CA ALA A 372 -16.31 52.93 16.31
C ALA A 372 -16.02 54.24 17.06
N SER A 373 -15.67 55.29 16.32
CA SER A 373 -15.74 56.67 16.80
C SER A 373 -15.81 57.66 15.63
N SER A 374 -17.00 58.27 15.49
CA SER A 374 -17.28 59.67 15.10
C SER A 374 -16.79 60.25 13.75
N SER A 375 -17.74 60.35 12.82
CA SER A 375 -18.21 61.49 11.96
C SER A 375 -17.49 62.86 11.98
N PRO A 376 -17.78 63.81 11.04
CA PRO A 376 -18.20 63.71 9.63
C PRO A 376 -17.53 64.76 8.68
N SER A 377 -17.95 64.73 7.41
CA SER A 377 -17.99 65.83 6.40
C SER A 377 -16.80 66.03 5.46
N GLY A 378 -17.11 66.21 4.17
CA GLY A 378 -16.17 66.70 3.16
C GLY A 378 -16.38 66.13 1.76
N SER A 379 -17.25 66.79 0.99
CA SER A 379 -17.46 66.63 -0.46
C SER A 379 -16.15 66.72 -1.27
N SER A 380 -16.08 66.04 -2.42
CA SER A 380 -15.80 66.61 -3.76
C SER A 380 -15.27 65.58 -4.76
N ASN A 381 -15.85 65.64 -5.96
CA ASN A 381 -15.39 65.14 -7.26
C ASN A 381 -13.89 64.91 -7.44
N SER A 382 -13.51 63.85 -8.15
CA SER A 382 -12.85 64.00 -9.46
C SER A 382 -12.69 62.66 -10.18
N SER A 383 -12.98 62.73 -11.47
CA SER A 383 -12.76 61.74 -12.52
C SER A 383 -11.30 61.36 -12.63
N GLN A 384 -10.98 60.08 -12.85
CA GLN A 384 -9.79 59.72 -13.60
C GLN A 384 -9.91 58.35 -14.28
N SER A 385 -9.71 58.42 -15.59
CA SER A 385 -9.43 57.38 -16.57
C SER A 385 -8.21 56.54 -16.23
N SER A 386 -8.25 55.23 -16.44
CA SER A 386 -7.11 54.34 -16.74
C SER A 386 -7.69 52.99 -17.24
N GLN A 387 -7.65 52.71 -18.54
CA GLN A 387 -6.66 51.81 -19.17
C GLN A 387 -6.50 50.48 -18.43
N ASN A 388 -7.33 49.50 -18.80
CA ASN A 388 -7.13 48.09 -18.48
C ASN A 388 -6.33 47.44 -19.62
N SER A 389 -5.07 47.15 -19.37
CA SER A 389 -4.25 46.24 -20.17
C SER A 389 -4.27 44.86 -19.50
N SER A 390 -4.92 43.89 -20.16
CA SER A 390 -4.83 42.47 -19.81
C SER A 390 -3.49 41.90 -20.31
N PRO A 391 -2.73 41.16 -19.48
CA PRO A 391 -1.73 40.25 -20.00
C PRO A 391 -2.32 38.83 -20.11
N ASP A 392 -2.45 38.39 -21.37
CA ASP A 392 -2.54 36.98 -21.73
C ASP A 392 -1.34 36.22 -21.15
N THR A 393 -1.62 35.20 -20.34
CA THR A 393 -0.64 34.19 -19.93
C THR A 393 -1.19 32.82 -20.31
N SER A 394 -0.88 32.41 -21.54
CA SER A 394 -1.01 31.04 -22.00
C SER A 394 0.07 30.19 -21.31
N ALA A 395 -0.33 29.42 -20.32
CA ALA A 395 0.51 28.39 -19.71
C ALA A 395 0.23 27.04 -20.40
N ASP A 396 1.31 26.47 -20.94
CA ASP A 396 1.39 25.15 -21.56
C ASP A 396 0.84 24.04 -20.65
N LEU A 397 -0.15 23.30 -21.16
CA LEU A 397 -0.61 22.02 -20.64
C LEU A 397 0.36 20.93 -21.11
N ILE A 398 1.32 20.55 -20.25
CA ILE A 398 2.10 19.34 -20.42
C ILE A 398 1.26 18.16 -19.90
N ASP A 399 0.68 17.42 -20.84
CA ASP A 399 -0.03 16.16 -20.62
C ASP A 399 1.02 15.04 -20.39
N ILE A 400 1.16 14.57 -19.14
CA ILE A 400 1.97 13.40 -18.80
C ILE A 400 1.02 12.24 -18.53
N ASN A 401 0.87 11.37 -19.52
CA ASN A 401 0.14 10.12 -19.42
C ASN A 401 1.13 8.95 -19.22
N PRO A 402 1.28 8.37 -18.01
CA PRO A 402 2.09 7.17 -17.85
C PRO A 402 1.25 5.92 -18.11
N ARG A 403 1.48 5.31 -19.28
CA ARG A 403 1.10 3.94 -19.62
C ARG A 403 1.62 2.97 -18.56
N PHE A 404 0.70 2.29 -17.86
CA PHE A 404 1.01 1.12 -17.03
C PHE A 404 1.19 -0.12 -17.92
N ALA A 405 2.42 -0.64 -18.02
CA ALA A 405 2.68 -1.97 -18.54
C ALA A 405 2.50 -3.01 -17.43
N TYR A 406 1.53 -3.89 -17.59
CA TYR A 406 1.37 -5.09 -16.76
C TYR A 406 2.39 -6.15 -17.20
N TYR A 407 3.31 -6.53 -16.32
CA TYR A 407 4.19 -7.69 -16.51
C TYR A 407 3.64 -8.89 -15.71
N ASN A 408 3.40 -10.00 -16.42
CA ASN A 408 3.01 -11.30 -15.86
C ASN A 408 4.16 -11.90 -15.04
N GLY A 409 3.83 -12.50 -13.89
CA GLY A 409 4.80 -12.90 -12.85
C GLY A 409 4.82 -14.39 -12.56
N ASP A 410 5.54 -15.17 -13.38
CA ASP A 410 5.70 -16.62 -13.21
C ASP A 410 7.13 -17.10 -12.87
N SER A 411 8.13 -16.22 -12.68
CA SER A 411 9.55 -16.65 -12.61
C SER A 411 10.22 -16.65 -11.23
N PHE A 412 9.52 -16.29 -10.14
CA PHE A 412 10.21 -16.08 -8.85
C PHE A 412 10.62 -17.36 -8.12
N VAL A 413 9.86 -18.46 -8.23
CA VAL A 413 10.18 -19.71 -7.52
C VAL A 413 11.19 -20.57 -8.30
N ASN A 414 11.17 -20.52 -9.64
CA ASN A 414 12.07 -21.34 -10.47
C ASN A 414 13.50 -20.77 -10.53
N ASN A 415 13.67 -19.45 -10.45
CA ASN A 415 15.00 -18.83 -10.56
C ASN A 415 15.86 -18.91 -9.29
N LEU A 416 15.34 -19.46 -8.18
CA LEU A 416 16.13 -19.69 -6.97
C LEU A 416 16.81 -21.08 -6.93
N ILE A 417 16.49 -21.97 -7.87
CA ILE A 417 16.91 -23.39 -7.84
C ILE A 417 17.90 -23.74 -8.97
N ASP A 418 18.07 -22.90 -10.01
CA ASP A 418 19.06 -23.12 -11.06
C ASP A 418 20.44 -22.55 -10.70
N THR A 419 21.16 -23.26 -9.83
CA THR A 419 22.62 -23.27 -9.84
C THR A 419 23.07 -24.66 -10.24
N ASP A 420 23.33 -24.83 -11.53
CA ASP A 420 23.87 -26.03 -12.15
C ASP A 420 25.38 -26.12 -11.84
N PRO A 421 25.89 -27.08 -11.05
CA PRO A 421 27.32 -27.28 -10.90
C PRO A 421 27.77 -28.26 -11.99
N HIS A 422 28.45 -27.73 -13.01
CA HIS A 422 29.31 -28.54 -13.89
C HIS A 422 30.38 -29.26 -13.05
N ILE A 423 30.07 -30.48 -12.60
CA ILE A 423 31.06 -31.43 -12.08
C ILE A 423 31.47 -32.33 -13.23
N GLY A 424 32.71 -32.16 -13.66
CA GLY A 424 33.36 -33.00 -14.66
C GLY A 424 33.37 -34.46 -14.23
N SER A 425 32.96 -35.33 -15.15
CA SER A 425 33.08 -36.77 -15.03
C SER A 425 34.58 -37.14 -15.02
N GLY A 426 35.08 -37.57 -13.87
CA GLY A 426 36.38 -38.22 -13.72
C GLY A 426 36.18 -39.66 -13.25
N ASN A 427 36.56 -40.62 -14.11
CA ASN A 427 36.58 -42.05 -13.84
C ASN A 427 37.31 -42.41 -12.55
N ALA A 428 36.72 -43.28 -11.71
CA ALA A 428 37.47 -44.17 -10.84
C ALA A 428 36.64 -45.42 -10.50
N SER A 429 37.07 -46.53 -11.08
CA SER A 429 36.67 -47.90 -10.72
C SER A 429 37.01 -48.18 -9.26
N GLY A 430 36.07 -48.77 -8.51
CA GLY A 430 36.28 -49.18 -7.13
C GLY A 430 35.31 -50.28 -6.72
N CYS A 431 35.76 -51.52 -6.89
CA CYS A 431 35.11 -52.76 -6.44
C CYS A 431 34.86 -52.70 -4.93
N LEU A 432 33.62 -52.88 -4.47
CA LEU A 432 33.33 -53.18 -3.06
C LEU A 432 32.33 -54.32 -2.93
N GLN A 433 32.83 -55.32 -2.21
CA GLN A 433 32.33 -56.66 -1.98
C GLN A 433 31.30 -56.64 -0.85
N TRP A 434 30.15 -57.28 -1.07
CA TRP A 434 29.09 -57.43 -0.06
C TRP A 434 29.49 -58.47 0.99
N GLY A 435 29.68 -58.05 2.23
CA GLY A 435 29.77 -58.92 3.40
C GLY A 435 28.41 -59.02 4.08
N GLN A 436 27.81 -60.22 4.06
CA GLN A 436 26.65 -60.56 4.89
C GLN A 436 27.10 -60.84 6.33
N GLY A 437 26.41 -60.24 7.30
CA GLY A 437 26.50 -60.55 8.73
C GLY A 437 25.10 -60.81 9.28
N ALA A 438 24.87 -62.05 9.73
CA ALA A 438 23.62 -62.56 10.28
C ALA A 438 23.27 -61.97 11.66
N PRO A 439 21.98 -62.04 12.11
CA PRO A 439 21.61 -61.83 13.49
C PRO A 439 21.39 -63.17 14.22
N ASN A 440 21.82 -63.28 15.47
CA ASN A 440 20.91 -63.63 16.57
C ASN A 440 21.60 -63.69 17.93
N GLN A 441 20.90 -63.12 18.91
CA GLN A 441 21.04 -63.43 20.31
C GLN A 441 20.09 -64.58 20.68
N LYS A 442 20.60 -65.45 21.56
CA LYS A 442 19.98 -66.57 22.29
C LYS A 442 19.81 -67.89 21.54
#